data_AF-A0A9E2J252-F1
#
_entry.id   AF-A0A9E2J252-F1
#
_cell.length_a   1.000
_cell.length_b   1.000
_cell.length_c   1.000
_cell.angle_alpha   90.00
_cell.angle_beta   90.00
_cell.angle_gamma   90.00
#
_symmetry.space_group_name_H-M   'P 1'
#
loop_
_entity.id
_entity.type
_entity.pdbx_description
1 polymer ?
#
loop_
_entity_poly.entity_id
_entity_poly.type
_entity_poly.pdbx_seq_one_letter_code
_entity_poly.pdbx_strand_id
1 'polypeptide(L)'
;MEPIKKKSCRNCKNLFLPNPRNATRQEYCREPECRRASKADSQKRWTEKPENRNYFCGPINVQRVQQWRKENPGYWRRKSEKTISALQETLNEQPAENMDTADLPAGALQDILSAQHIVLLGLIANFTGSALQDDIAITVRRLLRLGQDVVNNSTHSKGGQHGIETAHLSRRGPPGTQAVQLA
;
A
#
# COMPACT_ATOMS: atom_id res chain seq x y z
N MET A 1 19.86 -12.22 18.54
CA MET A 1 18.47 -12.36 19.03
C MET A 1 18.50 -13.20 20.28
N GLU A 2 17.96 -12.71 21.40
CA GLU A 2 17.88 -13.55 22.61
C GLU A 2 16.95 -14.75 22.38
N PRO A 3 17.31 -15.94 22.89
CA PRO A 3 16.46 -17.13 22.76
C PRO A 3 15.17 -16.96 23.55
N ILE A 4 14.04 -17.32 22.93
CA ILE A 4 12.73 -17.26 23.57
C ILE A 4 12.67 -18.33 24.67
N LYS A 5 12.54 -17.87 25.91
CA LYS A 5 12.41 -18.74 27.09
C LYS A 5 11.02 -19.37 27.14
N LYS A 6 10.96 -20.66 27.53
CA LYS A 6 9.69 -21.35 27.82
C LYS A 6 9.00 -20.70 29.02
N LYS A 7 7.66 -20.66 29.00
CA LYS A 7 6.82 -20.12 30.09
C LYS A 7 5.80 -21.16 30.52
N SER A 8 5.35 -21.12 31.77
CA SER A 8 4.24 -21.95 32.26
C SER A 8 2.89 -21.34 31.87
N CYS A 9 1.98 -22.17 31.36
CA CYS A 9 0.62 -21.74 31.01
C CYS A 9 -0.22 -21.49 32.27
N ARG A 10 -0.93 -20.35 32.33
CA ARG A 10 -1.82 -20.04 33.47
C ARG A 10 -2.98 -21.03 33.67
N ASN A 11 -3.46 -21.66 32.60
CA ASN A 11 -4.56 -22.64 32.66
C ASN A 11 -4.06 -24.07 32.96
N CYS A 12 -3.41 -24.73 31.99
CA CYS A 12 -3.00 -26.14 32.14
C CYS A 12 -1.65 -26.37 32.86
N LYS A 13 -0.96 -25.30 33.29
CA LYS A 13 0.35 -25.32 33.97
C LYS A 13 1.54 -25.90 33.19
N ASN A 14 1.29 -26.50 32.02
CA ASN A 14 2.35 -27.02 31.16
C ASN A 14 3.28 -25.91 30.64
N LEU A 15 4.55 -26.25 30.46
CA LEU A 15 5.54 -25.40 29.82
C LEU A 15 5.30 -25.32 28.32
N PHE A 16 5.32 -24.10 27.77
CA PHE A 16 5.16 -23.86 26.33
C PHE A 16 6.17 -22.84 25.82
N LEU A 17 6.44 -22.86 24.52
CA LEU A 17 7.19 -21.82 23.82
C LEU A 17 6.24 -20.70 23.37
N PRO A 18 6.38 -19.47 23.91
CA PRO A 18 5.59 -18.32 23.47
C PRO A 18 5.85 -17.97 22.00
N ASN A 19 4.87 -17.34 21.34
CA ASN A 19 5.10 -16.78 20.00
C ASN A 19 6.07 -15.59 20.10
N PRO A 20 7.14 -15.53 19.27
CA PRO A 20 8.10 -14.42 19.27
C PRO A 20 7.46 -13.03 19.28
N ARG A 21 6.38 -12.85 18.51
CA ARG A 21 5.70 -11.55 18.34
C ARG A 21 5.02 -11.04 19.61
N ASN A 22 4.68 -11.93 20.53
CA ASN A 22 3.96 -11.59 21.76
C ASN A 22 4.57 -12.27 22.99
N ALA A 23 5.84 -12.68 22.93
CA ALA A 23 6.46 -13.54 23.95
C ALA A 23 6.42 -12.94 25.36
N THR A 24 6.51 -11.62 25.45
CA THR A 24 6.40 -10.86 26.71
C THR A 24 4.99 -10.93 27.29
N ARG A 25 3.95 -10.90 26.44
CA ARG A 25 2.53 -10.80 26.83
C ARG A 25 1.78 -12.14 26.85
N GLN A 26 2.28 -13.18 26.19
CA GLN A 26 1.59 -14.46 26.11
C GLN A 26 1.69 -15.21 27.46
N GLU A 27 0.54 -15.50 28.06
CA GLU A 27 0.40 -16.18 29.36
C GLU A 27 -0.23 -17.58 29.26
N TYR A 28 -0.86 -17.89 28.12
CA TYR A 28 -1.56 -19.15 27.86
C TYR A 28 -0.93 -19.85 26.65
N CYS A 29 -0.89 -21.19 26.68
CA CYS A 29 -0.45 -21.97 25.52
C CYS A 29 -1.52 -21.95 24.41
N ARG A 30 -1.22 -22.58 23.27
CA ARG A 30 -2.08 -22.57 22.07
C ARG A 30 -3.21 -23.61 22.11
N GLU A 31 -3.26 -24.45 23.13
CA GLU A 31 -4.29 -25.47 23.29
C GLU A 31 -5.70 -24.84 23.29
N PRO A 32 -6.72 -25.43 22.63
CA PRO A 32 -8.05 -24.85 22.53
C PRO A 32 -8.68 -24.52 23.89
N GLU A 33 -8.51 -25.40 24.89
CA GLU A 33 -8.97 -25.18 26.26
C GLU A 33 -8.30 -23.95 26.89
N CYS A 34 -6.98 -23.82 26.74
CA CYS A 34 -6.21 -22.69 27.26
C CYS A 34 -6.53 -21.37 26.55
N ARG A 35 -6.85 -21.42 25.25
CA ARG A 35 -7.34 -20.23 24.51
C ARG A 35 -8.72 -19.79 24.98
N ARG A 36 -9.63 -20.74 25.25
CA ARG A 36 -10.94 -20.44 25.86
C ARG A 36 -10.78 -19.81 27.24
N ALA A 37 -9.94 -20.39 28.10
CA ALA A 37 -9.62 -19.83 29.42
C ALA A 37 -9.03 -18.41 29.30
N SER A 38 -8.06 -18.19 28.40
CA SER A 38 -7.49 -16.87 28.15
C SER A 38 -8.54 -15.82 27.74
N LYS A 39 -9.47 -16.20 26.86
CA LYS A 39 -10.56 -15.32 26.44
C LYS A 39 -11.51 -15.02 27.60
N ALA A 40 -11.87 -16.03 28.39
CA ALA A 40 -12.74 -15.86 29.55
C ALA A 40 -12.10 -14.94 30.60
N ASP A 41 -10.82 -15.12 30.92
CA ASP A 41 -10.11 -14.26 31.87
C ASP A 41 -10.00 -12.82 31.39
N SER A 42 -9.69 -12.62 30.10
CA SER A 42 -9.67 -11.28 29.48
C SER A 42 -11.05 -10.63 29.52
N GLN A 43 -12.10 -11.39 29.18
CA GLN A 43 -13.48 -10.92 29.22
C GLN A 43 -13.90 -10.54 30.64
N LYS A 44 -13.58 -11.36 31.64
CA LYS A 44 -13.87 -11.11 33.05
C LYS A 44 -13.23 -9.80 33.51
N ARG A 45 -11.92 -9.64 33.31
CA ARG A 45 -11.19 -8.39 33.64
C ARG A 45 -11.79 -7.17 32.95
N TRP A 46 -12.28 -7.35 31.73
CA TRP A 46 -12.89 -6.26 30.99
C TRP A 46 -14.28 -5.89 31.53
N THR A 47 -15.13 -6.87 31.86
CA THR A 47 -16.48 -6.67 32.43
C THR A 47 -16.47 -6.25 33.90
N GLU A 48 -15.41 -6.52 34.65
CA GLU A 48 -15.23 -6.07 36.04
C GLU A 48 -15.08 -4.56 36.15
N LYS A 49 -14.65 -3.89 35.06
CA LYS A 49 -14.60 -2.43 35.00
C LYS A 49 -16.02 -1.86 35.09
N PRO A 50 -16.29 -0.90 36.01
CA PRO A 50 -17.62 -0.32 36.19
C PRO A 50 -18.25 0.19 34.89
N GLU A 51 -17.45 0.77 33.99
CA GLU A 51 -17.89 1.33 32.72
C GLU A 51 -18.38 0.26 31.73
N ASN A 52 -17.87 -0.97 31.85
CA ASN A 52 -18.13 -2.07 30.91
C ASN A 52 -19.11 -3.11 31.44
N ARG A 53 -19.47 -3.03 32.73
CA ARG A 53 -20.30 -4.04 33.43
C ARG A 53 -21.58 -4.36 32.68
N ASN A 54 -22.25 -3.33 32.17
CA ASN A 54 -23.51 -3.44 31.45
C ASN A 54 -23.33 -3.31 29.94
N TYR A 55 -22.13 -3.51 29.38
CA TYR A 55 -21.93 -3.27 27.96
C TYR A 55 -22.81 -4.18 27.08
N PHE A 56 -22.96 -5.47 27.42
CA PHE A 56 -23.73 -6.40 26.58
C PHE A 56 -25.24 -6.34 26.81
N CYS A 57 -25.69 -5.85 27.97
CA CYS A 57 -27.10 -5.84 28.38
C CYS A 57 -27.68 -4.42 28.60
N GLY A 58 -26.87 -3.39 28.48
CA GLY A 58 -27.25 -2.01 28.73
C GLY A 58 -28.18 -1.46 27.63
N PRO A 59 -29.13 -0.58 27.99
CA PRO A 59 -30.17 -0.12 27.07
C PRO A 59 -29.59 0.56 25.83
N ILE A 60 -28.49 1.32 25.97
CA ILE A 60 -27.82 2.00 24.86
C ILE A 60 -27.30 1.01 23.81
N ASN A 61 -26.58 -0.04 24.25
CA ASN A 61 -26.02 -1.02 23.33
C ASN A 61 -27.11 -1.89 22.70
N VAL A 62 -28.16 -2.22 23.45
CA VAL A 62 -29.33 -2.92 22.91
C VAL A 62 -30.01 -2.08 21.82
N GLN A 63 -30.30 -0.81 22.09
CA GLN A 63 -30.90 0.12 21.12
C GLN A 63 -30.03 0.26 19.87
N ARG A 64 -28.71 0.44 20.04
CA ARG A 64 -27.75 0.52 18.93
C ARG A 64 -27.81 -0.72 18.03
N VAL A 65 -27.82 -1.92 18.62
CA VAL A 65 -27.92 -3.18 17.86
C VAL A 65 -29.28 -3.31 17.16
N GLN A 66 -30.37 -2.90 17.82
CA GLN A 66 -31.70 -2.90 17.21
C GLN A 66 -31.78 -1.95 16.02
N GLN A 67 -31.27 -0.72 16.16
CA GLN A 67 -31.22 0.25 15.07
C GLN A 67 -30.38 -0.27 13.91
N TRP A 68 -29.18 -0.78 14.18
CA TRP A 68 -28.32 -1.36 13.16
C TRP A 68 -29.02 -2.52 12.41
N ARG A 69 -29.78 -3.37 13.10
CA ARG A 69 -30.57 -4.45 12.46
C ARG A 69 -31.71 -3.93 11.58
N LYS A 70 -32.34 -2.80 11.95
CA LYS A 70 -33.37 -2.14 11.12
C LYS A 70 -32.76 -1.55 9.84
N GLU A 71 -31.59 -0.95 9.95
CA GLU A 71 -30.84 -0.37 8.82
C GLU A 71 -30.22 -1.44 7.90
N ASN A 72 -29.93 -2.63 8.44
CA ASN A 72 -29.28 -3.74 7.71
C ASN A 72 -30.17 -4.99 7.68
N PRO A 73 -31.37 -4.92 7.06
CA PRO A 73 -32.26 -6.07 6.98
C PRO A 73 -31.60 -7.19 6.15
N GLY A 74 -31.67 -8.42 6.66
CA GLY A 74 -31.14 -9.59 5.95
C GLY A 74 -29.65 -9.87 6.15
N TYR A 75 -28.89 -9.04 6.87
CA TYR A 75 -27.47 -9.29 7.15
C TYR A 75 -27.19 -10.66 7.79
N TRP A 76 -28.06 -11.11 8.71
CA TRP A 76 -27.89 -12.40 9.39
C TRP A 76 -28.32 -13.60 8.53
N ARG A 77 -28.93 -13.37 7.36
CA ARG A 77 -29.29 -14.45 6.45
C ARG A 77 -28.01 -14.90 5.76
N ARG A 78 -27.67 -16.18 5.91
CA ARG A 78 -26.61 -16.77 5.09
C ARG A 78 -27.02 -16.65 3.62
N LYS A 79 -26.19 -16.04 2.78
CA LYS A 79 -26.33 -16.19 1.33
C LYS A 79 -26.33 -17.68 1.04
N SER A 80 -27.30 -18.16 0.26
CA SER A 80 -27.37 -19.58 -0.10
C SER A 80 -26.05 -20.02 -0.73
N GLU A 81 -25.58 -21.22 -0.42
CA GLU A 81 -24.30 -21.79 -0.90
C GLU A 81 -24.15 -21.78 -2.42
N LYS A 82 -25.26 -21.64 -3.17
CA LYS A 82 -25.28 -21.43 -4.63
C LYS A 82 -24.66 -20.10 -5.09
N THR A 83 -24.33 -19.19 -4.18
CA THR A 83 -23.69 -17.88 -4.45
C THR A 83 -22.43 -17.70 -3.61
N ILE A 84 -21.73 -18.80 -3.30
CA ILE A 84 -20.29 -18.70 -3.01
C ILE A 84 -19.58 -18.89 -4.35
N SER A 85 -19.79 -17.94 -5.27
CA SER A 85 -18.63 -17.52 -6.06
C SER A 85 -17.64 -17.05 -5.00
N ALA A 86 -16.37 -17.48 -5.11
CA ALA A 86 -15.32 -16.89 -4.29
C ALA A 86 -15.49 -15.36 -4.29
N LEU A 87 -15.02 -14.68 -3.25
CA LEU A 87 -15.00 -13.21 -3.14
C LEU A 87 -14.15 -12.52 -4.24
N GLN A 88 -13.98 -13.17 -5.39
CA GLN A 88 -13.66 -12.58 -6.66
C GLN A 88 -14.99 -12.11 -7.27
N GLU A 89 -15.21 -10.80 -7.28
CA GLU A 89 -16.10 -10.20 -8.27
C GLU A 89 -15.70 -10.76 -9.63
N THR A 90 -16.53 -11.62 -10.20
CA THR A 90 -16.45 -11.94 -11.61
C THR A 90 -16.73 -10.62 -12.30
N LEU A 91 -15.67 -9.96 -12.79
CA LEU A 91 -15.79 -8.82 -13.69
C LEU A 91 -16.73 -9.28 -14.80
N ASN A 92 -17.94 -8.72 -14.83
CA ASN A 92 -18.87 -8.97 -15.92
C ASN A 92 -18.11 -8.69 -17.22
N GLU A 93 -18.01 -9.70 -18.07
CA GLU A 93 -17.54 -9.52 -19.45
C GLU A 93 -18.42 -8.46 -20.09
N GLN A 94 -17.85 -7.27 -20.30
CA GLN A 94 -18.45 -6.29 -21.18
C GLN A 94 -18.40 -6.86 -22.60
N PRO A 95 -19.43 -6.65 -23.43
CA PRO A 95 -19.40 -7.14 -24.80
C PRO A 95 -18.20 -6.51 -25.50
N ALA A 96 -17.33 -7.34 -26.06
CA ALA A 96 -16.26 -6.88 -26.91
C ALA A 96 -16.87 -6.22 -28.15
N GLU A 97 -16.91 -4.89 -28.18
CA GLU A 97 -16.95 -4.17 -29.44
C GLU A 97 -15.60 -4.43 -30.11
N ASN A 98 -15.64 -5.25 -31.16
CA ASN A 98 -14.49 -5.55 -32.01
C ASN A 98 -13.96 -4.24 -32.59
N MET A 99 -12.89 -3.71 -32.01
CA MET A 99 -11.98 -2.84 -32.73
C MET A 99 -10.75 -3.68 -33.10
N ASP A 100 -10.56 -3.83 -34.41
CA ASP A 100 -9.39 -4.46 -35.02
C ASP A 100 -8.10 -3.79 -34.51
N THR A 101 -7.50 -4.35 -33.47
CA THR A 101 -6.10 -4.09 -33.13
C THR A 101 -5.26 -5.19 -33.76
N ALA A 102 -5.03 -5.06 -35.06
CA ALA A 102 -3.87 -5.67 -35.68
C ALA A 102 -2.61 -5.09 -35.01
N ASP A 103 -1.73 -5.97 -34.56
CA ASP A 103 -0.39 -5.71 -34.00
C ASP A 103 -0.28 -5.08 -32.59
N LEU A 104 -0.80 -5.75 -31.57
CA LEU A 104 -0.15 -5.70 -30.25
C LEU A 104 0.57 -7.03 -29.96
N PRO A 105 1.89 -7.00 -29.64
CA PRO A 105 2.61 -8.21 -29.27
C PRO A 105 2.02 -8.77 -27.98
N ALA A 106 1.84 -10.09 -27.95
CA ALA A 106 1.25 -10.88 -26.87
C ALA A 106 2.10 -10.90 -25.57
N GLY A 107 2.41 -9.73 -25.01
CA GLY A 107 2.87 -9.58 -23.64
C GLY A 107 1.66 -9.34 -22.74
N ALA A 108 1.65 -9.90 -21.53
CA ALA A 108 0.62 -9.54 -20.56
C ALA A 108 0.64 -8.02 -20.38
N LEU A 109 -0.50 -7.38 -20.16
CA LEU A 109 -0.60 -5.91 -19.99
C LEU A 109 0.43 -5.39 -18.95
N GLN A 110 0.77 -6.22 -17.97
CA GLN A 110 1.80 -5.97 -16.96
C GLN A 110 3.23 -5.96 -17.52
N ASP A 111 3.55 -6.77 -18.52
CA ASP A 111 4.85 -6.77 -19.19
C ASP A 111 5.01 -5.53 -20.07
N ILE A 112 3.93 -5.12 -20.76
CA ILE A 112 3.90 -3.90 -21.56
C ILE A 112 4.05 -2.67 -20.65
N LEU A 113 3.31 -2.63 -19.53
CA LEU A 113 3.45 -1.57 -18.54
C LEU A 113 4.85 -1.59 -17.92
N SER A 114 5.38 -2.74 -17.52
CA SER A 114 6.72 -2.83 -16.90
C SER A 114 7.85 -2.46 -17.87
N ALA A 115 7.75 -2.86 -19.15
CA ALA A 115 8.70 -2.49 -20.19
C ALA A 115 8.71 -0.97 -20.45
N GLN A 116 7.55 -0.30 -20.40
CA GLN A 116 7.45 1.15 -20.60
C GLN A 116 8.25 1.94 -19.55
N HIS A 117 8.21 1.52 -18.28
CA HIS A 117 8.95 2.20 -17.21
C HIS A 117 10.46 1.98 -17.34
N ILE A 118 10.90 0.80 -17.80
CA ILE A 118 12.32 0.48 -18.02
C ILE A 118 12.89 1.32 -19.17
N VAL A 119 12.16 1.45 -20.28
CA VAL A 119 12.57 2.28 -21.42
C VAL A 119 12.64 3.75 -21.01
N LEU A 120 11.66 4.24 -20.23
CA LEU A 120 11.68 5.61 -19.72
C LEU A 120 12.90 5.86 -18.82
N LEU A 121 13.23 4.92 -17.92
CA LEU A 121 14.42 4.99 -17.07
C LEU A 121 15.72 5.01 -17.89
N GLY A 122 15.82 4.16 -18.92
CA GLY A 122 16.98 4.12 -19.81
C GLY A 122 17.17 5.41 -20.62
N LEU A 123 16.09 6.00 -21.14
CA LEU A 123 16.12 7.28 -21.82
C LEU A 123 16.56 8.42 -20.89
N ILE A 124 16.06 8.42 -19.66
CA ILE A 124 16.42 9.45 -18.67
C ILE A 124 17.89 9.31 -18.27
N ALA A 125 18.37 8.10 -18.00
CA ALA A 125 19.78 7.85 -17.71
C ALA A 125 20.69 8.25 -18.89
N ASN A 126 20.23 8.04 -20.13
CA ASN A 126 20.95 8.47 -21.33
C ASN A 126 20.99 10.01 -21.48
N PHE A 127 19.90 10.71 -21.18
CA PHE A 127 19.85 12.17 -21.22
C PHE A 127 20.64 12.84 -20.09
N THR A 128 20.72 12.22 -18.91
CA THR A 128 21.47 12.76 -17.76
C THR A 128 22.93 12.36 -17.77
N GLY A 129 23.30 11.27 -18.45
CA GLY A 129 24.61 10.65 -18.35
C GLY A 129 24.90 10.03 -16.97
N SER A 130 23.88 9.86 -16.13
CA SER A 130 23.99 9.34 -14.76
C SER A 130 23.02 8.18 -14.53
N ALA A 131 23.55 7.08 -14.01
CA ALA A 131 22.78 5.92 -13.54
C ALA A 131 22.44 6.00 -12.05
N LEU A 132 22.84 7.08 -11.37
CA LEU A 132 22.60 7.27 -9.95
C LEU A 132 21.10 7.56 -9.71
N GLN A 133 20.49 6.80 -8.81
CA GLN A 133 19.05 6.83 -8.58
C GLN A 133 18.54 8.21 -8.14
N ASP A 134 19.34 8.96 -7.38
CA ASP A 134 18.97 10.31 -6.92
C ASP A 134 18.92 11.33 -8.06
N ASP A 135 19.89 11.28 -8.98
CA ASP A 135 19.94 12.14 -10.17
C ASP A 135 18.81 11.80 -11.15
N ILE A 136 18.51 10.51 -11.32
CA ILE A 136 17.38 10.03 -12.11
C ILE A 136 16.06 10.52 -11.49
N ALA A 137 15.89 10.42 -10.17
CA ALA A 137 14.66 10.86 -9.49
C ALA A 137 14.41 12.37 -9.63
N ILE A 138 15.47 13.19 -9.51
CA ILE A 138 15.39 14.65 -9.72
C ILE A 138 14.98 14.95 -11.17
N THR A 139 15.57 14.24 -12.13
CA THR A 139 15.32 14.47 -13.55
C THR A 139 13.91 14.02 -13.96
N VAL A 140 13.45 12.87 -13.47
CA VAL A 140 12.07 12.38 -13.67
C VAL A 140 11.06 13.44 -13.21
N ARG A 141 11.25 14.02 -12.02
CA ARG A 141 10.35 15.05 -11.47
C ARG A 141 10.33 16.31 -12.34
N ARG A 142 11.49 16.72 -12.86
CA ARG A 142 11.60 17.88 -13.76
C ARG A 142 10.91 17.62 -15.10
N LEU A 143 11.12 16.46 -15.69
CA LEU A 143 10.48 16.06 -16.95
C LEU A 143 8.96 15.93 -16.81
N LEU A 144 8.48 15.39 -15.69
CA LEU A 144 7.05 15.30 -15.39
C LEU A 144 6.41 16.69 -15.27
N ARG A 145 7.08 17.62 -14.58
CA ARG A 145 6.61 19.01 -14.47
C ARG A 145 6.57 19.71 -15.83
N LEU A 146 7.61 19.55 -16.66
CA LEU A 146 7.62 20.09 -18.02
C LEU A 146 6.49 19.51 -18.89
N GLY A 147 6.26 18.20 -18.82
CA GLY A 147 5.14 17.56 -19.53
C GLY A 147 3.79 18.09 -19.09
N GLN A 148 3.60 18.28 -17.78
CA GLN A 148 2.39 18.89 -17.22
C GLN A 148 2.23 20.34 -17.68
N ASP A 149 3.31 21.13 -17.68
CA ASP A 149 3.27 22.52 -18.16
C ASP A 149 2.95 22.59 -19.65
N VAL A 150 3.44 21.67 -20.47
CA VAL A 150 3.09 21.59 -21.91
C VAL A 150 1.62 21.23 -22.09
N VAL A 151 1.12 20.22 -21.38
CA VAL A 151 -0.30 19.83 -21.46
C VAL A 151 -1.21 20.95 -20.96
N ASN A 152 -0.86 21.59 -19.85
CA ASN A 152 -1.65 22.65 -19.24
C ASN A 152 -1.56 23.97 -20.04
N ASN A 153 -0.39 24.35 -20.57
CA ASN A 153 -0.27 25.52 -21.45
C ASN A 153 -0.87 25.29 -22.83
N SER A 154 -0.97 24.04 -23.29
CA SER A 154 -1.75 23.70 -24.50
C SER A 154 -3.24 24.00 -24.34
N THR A 155 -3.74 24.13 -23.10
CA THR A 155 -5.13 24.55 -22.83
C THR A 155 -5.32 26.06 -22.74
N HIS A 156 -4.25 26.87 -22.75
CA HIS A 156 -4.32 28.32 -22.52
C HIS A 156 -3.67 29.23 -23.57
N SER A 157 -3.14 28.70 -24.69
CA SER A 157 -2.57 29.55 -25.76
C SER A 157 -3.57 29.75 -26.91
N LYS A 158 -4.35 30.85 -26.84
CA LYS A 158 -4.80 31.55 -28.04
C LYS A 158 -3.55 32.04 -28.77
N GLY A 159 -3.46 31.75 -30.07
CA GLY A 159 -2.31 32.03 -30.91
C GLY A 159 -1.83 33.49 -30.83
N GLY A 160 -0.51 33.65 -30.80
CA GLY A 160 0.20 34.90 -30.92
C GLY A 160 1.61 34.64 -31.46
N GLN A 161 1.97 35.36 -32.52
CA GLN A 161 3.07 35.11 -33.45
C GLN A 161 4.48 35.15 -32.84
N HIS A 162 5.36 34.44 -33.54
CA HIS A 162 6.80 34.30 -33.32
C HIS A 162 7.56 35.63 -33.20
N GLY A 163 8.42 35.69 -32.19
CA GLY A 163 9.63 36.51 -32.19
C GLY A 163 10.76 35.66 -31.60
N ILE A 164 11.68 35.21 -32.45
CA ILE A 164 12.90 34.50 -32.05
C ILE A 164 13.82 35.50 -31.36
N GLU A 165 14.23 35.22 -30.13
CA GLU A 165 15.43 35.85 -29.57
C GLU A 165 16.24 34.85 -28.72
N THR A 166 17.14 34.16 -29.42
CA THR A 166 18.27 33.45 -28.84
C THR A 166 19.32 34.44 -28.34
N ALA A 167 19.53 34.49 -27.02
CA ALA A 167 20.73 35.03 -26.36
C ALA A 167 20.61 34.68 -24.86
N HIS A 168 21.59 34.18 -24.12
CA HIS A 168 23.02 34.01 -24.33
C HIS A 168 23.50 32.92 -23.35
N LEU A 169 24.24 31.92 -23.85
CA LEU A 169 25.04 31.04 -23.00
C LEU A 169 26.12 31.90 -22.32
N SER A 170 26.07 32.02 -20.99
CA SER A 170 27.21 32.52 -20.20
C SER A 170 27.78 31.39 -19.34
N ARG A 171 28.74 30.71 -19.96
CA ARG A 171 29.73 29.83 -19.33
C ARG A 171 30.67 30.69 -18.50
N ARG A 172 30.66 30.56 -17.17
CA ARG A 172 31.84 30.89 -16.35
C ARG A 172 32.47 29.59 -15.87
N GLY A 173 33.60 29.25 -16.46
CA GLY A 173 34.49 28.23 -15.89
C GLY A 173 35.34 28.84 -14.77
N PRO A 174 35.70 28.08 -13.73
CA PRO A 174 36.76 28.47 -12.82
C PRO A 174 38.14 28.10 -13.40
N PRO A 175 39.18 28.90 -13.15
CA PRO A 175 40.53 28.67 -13.64
C PRO A 175 41.32 27.71 -12.75
N GLY A 176 42.22 26.94 -13.39
CA GLY A 176 43.59 26.77 -12.90
C GLY A 176 43.84 25.65 -11.89
N THR A 177 44.21 24.49 -12.41
CA THR A 177 45.01 23.47 -11.75
C THR A 177 46.33 24.06 -11.25
N GLN A 178 46.69 23.86 -9.98
CA GLN A 178 48.09 23.84 -9.56
C GLN A 178 48.47 22.42 -9.15
N ALA A 179 49.51 21.92 -9.79
CA ALA A 179 50.15 20.65 -9.51
C ALA A 179 50.99 20.75 -8.22
N VAL A 180 50.92 19.72 -7.38
CA VAL A 180 51.92 19.47 -6.34
C VAL A 180 52.63 18.18 -6.70
N GLN A 181 53.93 18.30 -6.94
CA GLN A 181 54.85 17.21 -7.26
C GLN A 181 55.14 16.38 -6.00
N LEU A 182 55.32 15.07 -6.21
CA LEU A 182 55.92 14.14 -5.25
C LEU A 182 57.44 14.31 -5.21
N ALA A 183 58.00 14.45 -4.02
CA ALA A 183 59.31 13.93 -3.60
C ALA A 183 59.27 13.71 -2.08
#